data_AF-A0A9P6ZZB4-F1
#
_entry.id   AF-A0A9P6ZZB4-F1
#
_cell.length_a   1.000
_cell.length_b   1.000
_cell.length_c   1.000
_cell.angle_alpha   90.00
_cell.angle_beta   90.00
_cell.angle_gamma   90.00
#
_symmetry.space_group_name_H-M   'P 1'
#
loop_
_entity.id
_entity.type
_entity.pdbx_description
1 polymer ?
#
loop_
_entity_poly.entity_id
_entity_poly.type
_entity_poly.pdbx_seq_one_letter_code
_entity_poly.pdbx_strand_id
1 'polypeptide(L)'
;MIGDALLALSAMQGLGSPAKQSSYIRVLIRCMSPPSPLRVRHAALRIISDAREELASYTSDSMPQGVDAQLLDQLSCALVTAAHPSYNQTVHDSGPNTYFHNNRDERYVSLVFALTTNEEWCQRLARDGHLKRCISLVDEVCKRESWFLGSYLPVIFGRIDPSGKDLPFSPAQDMWRLLIGNTWNHYSHRVMEHDYINAMPALVAATRLNFPDSGNGVPREWLTDLIEKVHQVLVGLLVKDSNATPVRNGKPDSLADAALSSVQGLYVDLSRIIELMNTL
;
A
#
# COMPACT_ATOMS: atom_id res chain seq x y z
N MET A 1 -12.34 9.01 29.68
CA MET A 1 -10.96 9.54 29.87
C MET A 1 -10.02 9.21 28.71
N ILE A 2 -9.51 7.98 28.52
CA ILE A 2 -8.59 7.69 27.37
C ILE A 2 -9.30 7.85 26.02
N GLY A 3 -10.58 7.45 25.92
CA GLY A 3 -11.36 7.62 24.69
C GLY A 3 -11.51 9.08 24.25
N ASP A 4 -11.81 9.98 25.18
CA ASP A 4 -11.99 11.41 24.92
C ASP A 4 -10.66 12.08 24.51
N ALA A 5 -9.55 11.66 25.11
CA ALA A 5 -8.21 12.11 24.73
C ALA A 5 -7.84 11.64 23.32
N LEU A 6 -8.18 10.40 22.93
CA LEU A 6 -7.94 9.89 21.57
C LEU A 6 -8.84 10.59 20.53
N LEU A 7 -10.08 10.93 20.89
CA LEU A 7 -10.96 11.74 20.03
C LEU A 7 -10.37 13.14 19.80
N ALA A 8 -9.87 13.79 20.84
CA ALA A 8 -9.21 15.09 20.73
C ALA A 8 -7.94 15.01 19.86
N LEU A 9 -7.16 13.93 19.97
CA LEU A 9 -5.96 13.71 19.15
C LEU A 9 -6.30 13.45 17.67
N SER A 10 -7.37 12.70 17.39
CA SER A 10 -7.81 12.47 16.01
C SER A 10 -8.24 13.78 15.32
N ALA A 11 -8.76 14.75 16.08
CA ALA A 11 -9.10 16.07 15.55
C ALA A 11 -7.87 16.92 15.17
N MET A 12 -6.67 16.57 15.65
CA MET A 12 -5.43 17.32 15.37
C MET A 12 -4.76 16.94 14.04
N GLN A 13 -5.23 15.88 13.35
CA GLN A 13 -4.72 15.44 12.03
C GLN A 13 -3.17 15.35 11.94
N GLY A 14 -2.51 14.86 12.98
CA GLY A 14 -1.05 14.76 13.03
C GLY A 14 -0.55 14.26 14.38
N LEU A 15 0.78 14.14 14.52
CA LEU A 15 1.41 13.63 15.75
C LEU A 15 1.72 14.72 16.80
N GLY A 16 1.01 15.84 16.73
CA GLY A 16 1.17 16.99 17.62
C GLY A 16 2.40 17.84 17.29
N SER A 17 2.88 18.63 18.25
CA SER A 17 4.09 19.44 18.05
C SER A 17 5.36 18.57 18.05
N PRO A 18 6.42 18.94 17.30
CA PRO A 18 7.66 18.14 17.23
C PRO A 18 8.26 17.81 18.61
N ALA A 19 8.16 18.74 19.56
CA ALA A 19 8.67 18.57 20.92
C ALA A 19 7.93 17.50 21.75
N LYS A 20 6.68 17.16 21.40
CA LYS A 20 5.84 16.18 22.14
C LYS A 20 5.62 14.87 21.38
N GLN A 21 6.09 14.80 20.15
CA GLN A 21 5.86 13.72 19.20
C GLN A 21 6.27 12.34 19.73
N SER A 22 7.47 12.24 20.30
CA SER A 22 7.96 11.00 20.92
C SER A 22 7.04 10.50 22.04
N SER A 23 6.51 11.43 22.86
CA SER A 23 5.57 11.10 23.94
C SER A 23 4.22 10.63 23.38
N TYR A 24 3.73 11.28 22.31
CA TYR A 24 2.50 10.85 21.64
C TYR A 24 2.62 9.46 21.04
N ILE A 25 3.71 9.18 20.30
CA ILE A 25 3.95 7.86 19.72
C ILE A 25 3.98 6.78 20.81
N ARG A 26 4.68 7.03 21.94
CA ARG A 26 4.71 6.08 23.07
C ARG A 26 3.32 5.81 23.66
N VAL A 27 2.46 6.82 23.76
CA VAL A 27 1.08 6.63 24.22
C VAL A 27 0.29 5.80 23.21
N LEU A 28 0.41 6.10 21.91
CA LEU A 28 -0.29 5.38 20.86
C LEU A 28 0.14 3.90 20.80
N ILE A 29 1.44 3.60 20.96
CA ILE A 29 1.97 2.24 21.09
C ILE A 29 1.28 1.49 22.24
N ARG A 30 1.19 2.11 23.43
CA ARG A 30 0.51 1.51 24.59
C ARG A 30 -0.98 1.28 24.30
N CYS A 31 -1.65 2.24 23.66
CA CYS A 31 -3.04 2.13 23.27
C CYS A 31 -3.29 1.02 22.22
N MET A 32 -2.31 0.71 21.38
CA MET A 32 -2.36 -0.37 20.39
C MET A 32 -1.97 -1.74 20.94
N SER A 33 -1.38 -1.80 22.13
CA SER A 33 -0.92 -3.04 22.75
C SER A 33 -2.08 -3.99 23.14
N PRO A 34 -1.86 -5.32 23.21
CA PRO A 34 -2.92 -6.30 23.48
C PRO A 34 -3.76 -6.06 24.74
N PRO A 35 -3.22 -5.55 25.87
CA PRO A 35 -4.02 -5.27 27.05
C PRO A 35 -5.07 -4.17 26.85
N SER A 36 -4.93 -3.34 25.82
CA SER A 36 -5.84 -2.24 25.55
C SER A 36 -7.16 -2.75 24.94
N PRO A 37 -8.32 -2.19 25.36
CA PRO A 37 -9.60 -2.51 24.74
C PRO A 37 -9.56 -2.29 23.22
N LEU A 38 -10.25 -3.12 22.46
CA LEU A 38 -10.25 -3.07 20.99
C LEU A 38 -10.60 -1.67 20.46
N ARG A 39 -11.60 -0.99 21.04
CA ARG A 39 -11.98 0.37 20.66
C ARG A 39 -10.83 1.37 20.82
N VAL A 40 -10.01 1.20 21.86
CA VAL A 40 -8.82 2.02 22.13
C VAL A 40 -7.74 1.73 21.08
N ARG A 41 -7.51 0.45 20.76
CA ARG A 41 -6.57 0.04 19.70
C ARG A 41 -6.96 0.62 18.34
N HIS A 42 -8.24 0.53 17.97
CA HIS A 42 -8.75 1.07 16.71
C HIS A 42 -8.65 2.59 16.65
N ALA A 43 -8.97 3.29 17.74
CA ALA A 43 -8.84 4.75 17.79
C ALA A 43 -7.36 5.17 17.65
N ALA A 44 -6.44 4.46 18.29
CA ALA A 44 -5.01 4.73 18.14
C ALA A 44 -4.50 4.46 16.72
N LEU A 45 -4.91 3.34 16.10
CA LEU A 45 -4.58 3.04 14.70
C LEU A 45 -5.11 4.12 13.75
N ARG A 46 -6.33 4.60 13.97
CA ARG A 46 -6.90 5.70 13.17
C ARG A 46 -6.05 6.97 13.27
N ILE A 47 -5.65 7.38 14.48
CA ILE A 47 -4.81 8.56 14.69
C ILE A 47 -3.48 8.43 13.95
N ILE A 48 -2.83 7.25 14.04
CA ILE A 48 -1.58 7.00 13.31
C ILE A 48 -1.80 7.03 11.79
N SER A 49 -2.89 6.44 11.30
CA SER A 49 -3.26 6.44 9.87
C SER A 49 -3.53 7.86 9.35
N ASP A 50 -4.13 8.73 10.17
CA ASP A 50 -4.33 10.13 9.82
C ASP A 50 -2.98 10.90 9.73
N ALA A 51 -1.93 10.46 10.44
CA ALA A 51 -0.58 11.03 10.40
C ALA A 51 0.42 10.27 9.49
N ARG A 52 -0.08 9.43 8.58
CA ARG A 52 0.75 8.52 7.76
C ARG A 52 1.82 9.21 6.91
N GLU A 53 1.53 10.37 6.34
CA GLU A 53 2.46 11.13 5.48
C GLU A 53 3.62 11.70 6.30
N GLU A 54 3.32 12.24 7.47
CA GLU A 54 4.32 12.70 8.43
C GLU A 54 5.24 11.55 8.84
N LEU A 55 4.67 10.39 9.19
CA LEU A 55 5.45 9.20 9.55
C LEU A 55 6.31 8.66 8.39
N ALA A 56 5.78 8.64 7.17
CA ALA A 56 6.50 8.19 5.99
C ALA A 56 7.72 9.08 5.69
N SER A 57 7.67 10.36 6.08
CA SER A 57 8.79 11.29 5.91
C SER A 57 9.98 11.05 6.85
N TYR A 58 9.82 10.27 7.92
CA TYR A 58 10.91 10.04 8.87
C TYR A 58 12.02 9.19 8.28
N THR A 59 13.18 9.79 8.11
CA THR A 59 14.44 9.13 7.78
C THR A 59 15.44 9.33 8.91
N SER A 60 16.52 8.55 8.92
CA SER A 60 17.64 8.70 9.85
C SER A 60 18.13 10.14 10.02
N ASP A 61 18.07 10.95 8.95
CA ASP A 61 18.55 12.34 8.93
C ASP A 61 17.48 13.38 9.29
N SER A 62 16.20 12.98 9.39
CA SER A 62 15.07 13.90 9.52
C SER A 62 14.11 13.56 10.67
N MET A 63 14.56 12.75 11.63
CA MET A 63 13.72 12.37 12.77
C MET A 63 13.46 13.55 13.71
N PRO A 64 12.21 13.72 14.19
CA PRO A 64 11.89 14.67 15.25
C PRO A 64 12.64 14.37 16.53
N GLN A 65 12.87 15.40 17.35
CA GLN A 65 13.59 15.26 18.61
C GLN A 65 12.95 14.20 19.53
N GLY A 66 13.74 13.19 19.89
CA GLY A 66 13.33 12.09 20.77
C GLY A 66 12.53 10.98 20.10
N VAL A 67 12.31 11.05 18.78
CA VAL A 67 11.93 9.89 17.97
C VAL A 67 13.21 9.22 17.51
N ASP A 68 13.37 7.94 17.86
CA ASP A 68 14.51 7.12 17.46
C ASP A 68 14.04 5.87 16.71
N ALA A 69 14.99 5.17 16.09
CA ALA A 69 14.71 3.94 15.36
C ALA A 69 14.00 2.89 16.22
N GLN A 70 14.33 2.80 17.52
CA GLN A 70 13.73 1.85 18.44
C GLN A 70 12.25 2.15 18.67
N LEU A 71 11.88 3.43 18.78
CA LEU A 71 10.50 3.85 18.93
C LEU A 71 9.68 3.53 17.67
N LEU A 72 10.26 3.71 16.48
CA LEU A 72 9.61 3.33 15.22
C LEU A 72 9.48 1.82 15.05
N ASP A 73 10.46 1.05 15.52
CA ASP A 73 10.37 -0.42 15.58
C ASP A 73 9.23 -0.87 16.50
N GLN A 74 9.10 -0.26 17.68
CA GLN A 74 7.98 -0.53 18.59
C GLN A 74 6.63 -0.13 17.97
N LEU A 75 6.59 0.99 17.23
CA LEU A 75 5.39 1.43 16.53
C LEU A 75 4.97 0.43 15.45
N SER A 76 5.91 -0.02 14.63
CA SER A 76 5.71 -1.04 13.59
C SER A 76 5.06 -2.32 14.17
N CYS A 77 5.67 -2.89 15.21
CA CYS A 77 5.10 -4.05 15.92
C CYS A 77 3.69 -3.79 16.49
N ALA A 78 3.46 -2.60 17.05
CA ALA A 78 2.17 -2.24 17.63
C ALA A 78 1.08 -2.09 16.56
N LEU A 79 1.42 -1.61 15.35
CA LEU A 79 0.49 -1.48 14.23
C LEU A 79 -0.05 -2.84 13.76
N VAL A 80 0.83 -3.83 13.58
CA VAL A 80 0.39 -5.21 13.25
C VAL A 80 -0.54 -5.73 14.33
N THR A 81 -0.19 -5.52 15.60
CA THR A 81 -0.98 -5.96 16.75
C THR A 81 -2.36 -5.31 16.80
N ALA A 82 -2.47 -4.02 16.47
CA ALA A 82 -3.75 -3.31 16.42
C ALA A 82 -4.63 -3.75 15.24
N ALA A 83 -4.00 -4.14 14.12
CA ALA A 83 -4.68 -4.63 12.93
C ALA A 83 -5.03 -6.12 13.01
N HIS A 84 -4.43 -6.88 13.93
CA HIS A 84 -4.69 -8.31 14.08
C HIS A 84 -5.87 -8.55 15.05
N PRO A 85 -6.90 -9.29 14.61
CA PRO A 85 -7.91 -9.76 15.54
C PRO A 85 -7.30 -10.78 16.51
N SER A 86 -7.71 -10.74 17.78
CA SER A 86 -7.23 -11.71 18.77
C SER A 86 -7.64 -13.13 18.36
N TYR A 87 -6.69 -14.07 18.41
CA TYR A 87 -6.77 -15.48 17.94
C TYR A 87 -7.97 -16.31 18.43
N ASN A 88 -8.78 -15.82 19.36
CA ASN A 88 -9.84 -16.58 20.03
C ASN A 88 -11.23 -16.39 19.42
N GLN A 89 -11.34 -16.12 18.12
CA GLN A 89 -12.65 -15.84 17.50
C GLN A 89 -13.10 -16.85 16.46
N THR A 90 -14.36 -17.22 16.60
CA THR A 90 -15.11 -18.05 15.67
C THR A 90 -15.56 -17.26 14.45
N VAL A 91 -15.63 -17.93 13.30
CA VAL A 91 -15.94 -17.42 11.95
C VAL A 91 -17.26 -16.63 11.83
N HIS A 92 -18.13 -16.67 12.85
CA HIS A 92 -19.46 -16.06 12.85
C HIS A 92 -19.58 -14.72 13.60
N ASP A 93 -18.52 -14.20 14.21
CA ASP A 93 -18.60 -12.88 14.82
C ASP A 93 -18.66 -11.81 13.72
N SER A 94 -19.72 -10.99 13.69
CA SER A 94 -19.90 -9.81 12.84
C SER A 94 -19.53 -8.50 13.56
N GLY A 95 -18.99 -8.60 14.78
CA GLY A 95 -18.58 -7.46 15.59
C GLY A 95 -17.27 -6.80 15.11
N PRO A 96 -16.81 -5.72 15.77
CA PRO A 96 -15.55 -5.04 15.44
C PRO A 96 -14.29 -5.92 15.59
N ASN A 97 -14.52 -7.11 16.13
CA ASN A 97 -13.60 -8.15 16.49
C ASN A 97 -13.28 -9.09 15.31
N THR A 98 -14.08 -9.05 14.22
CA THR A 98 -13.96 -9.89 13.03
C THR A 98 -12.53 -10.00 12.46
N TYR A 99 -12.30 -11.12 11.78
CA TYR A 99 -11.10 -11.35 10.97
C TYR A 99 -10.81 -10.18 10.01
N PHE A 100 -11.86 -9.71 9.34
CA PHE A 100 -11.87 -8.54 8.46
C PHE A 100 -12.89 -7.50 8.93
N HIS A 101 -12.44 -6.27 9.17
CA HIS A 101 -13.24 -5.13 9.56
C HIS A 101 -12.90 -3.94 8.67
N ASN A 102 -13.82 -3.57 7.77
CA ASN A 102 -13.55 -2.64 6.68
C ASN A 102 -12.83 -1.35 7.13
N ASN A 103 -13.40 -0.62 8.09
CA ASN A 103 -12.80 0.65 8.56
C ASN A 103 -11.44 0.45 9.26
N ARG A 104 -11.19 -0.70 9.90
CA ARG A 104 -9.89 -0.96 10.56
C ARG A 104 -8.84 -1.28 9.51
N ASP A 105 -9.15 -2.25 8.66
CA ASP A 105 -8.21 -2.78 7.68
C ASP A 105 -7.95 -1.77 6.56
N GLU A 106 -8.93 -0.93 6.20
CA GLU A 106 -8.75 0.23 5.32
C GLU A 106 -7.71 1.21 5.85
N ARG A 107 -7.83 1.61 7.12
CA ARG A 107 -6.89 2.53 7.77
C ARG A 107 -5.50 1.93 7.89
N TYR A 108 -5.43 0.63 8.20
CA TYR A 108 -4.17 -0.09 8.27
C TYR A 108 -3.48 -0.19 6.91
N VAL A 109 -4.18 -0.63 5.85
CA VAL A 109 -3.59 -0.79 4.52
C VAL A 109 -3.20 0.56 3.92
N SER A 110 -4.03 1.60 4.07
CA SER A 110 -3.67 2.96 3.63
C SER A 110 -2.43 3.50 4.35
N LEU A 111 -2.31 3.24 5.66
CA LEU A 111 -1.11 3.57 6.43
C LEU A 111 0.10 2.80 5.90
N VAL A 112 0.02 1.48 5.76
CA VAL A 112 1.13 0.66 5.25
C VAL A 112 1.55 1.13 3.85
N PHE A 113 0.60 1.39 2.97
CA PHE A 113 0.86 1.94 1.63
C PHE A 113 1.67 3.25 1.70
N ALA A 114 1.29 4.20 2.55
CA ALA A 114 2.04 5.43 2.71
C ALA A 114 3.44 5.17 3.28
N LEU A 115 3.58 4.32 4.30
CA LEU A 115 4.88 4.01 4.91
C LEU A 115 5.85 3.35 3.91
N THR A 116 5.36 2.57 2.94
CA THR A 116 6.22 1.94 1.93
C THR A 116 6.91 2.91 0.97
N THR A 117 6.61 4.22 1.00
CA THR A 117 7.38 5.21 0.22
C THR A 117 8.77 5.48 0.79
N ASN A 118 9.09 4.89 1.95
CA ASN A 118 10.35 5.06 2.65
C ASN A 118 11.03 3.70 2.86
N GLU A 119 12.29 3.59 2.45
CA GLU A 119 13.03 2.32 2.45
C GLU A 119 13.25 1.76 3.86
N GLU A 120 13.51 2.62 4.85
CA GLU A 120 13.67 2.14 6.23
C GLU A 120 12.35 1.61 6.78
N TRP A 121 11.22 2.20 6.39
CA TRP A 121 9.90 1.66 6.71
C TRP A 121 9.66 0.34 5.99
N CYS A 122 10.01 0.19 4.72
CA CYS A 122 9.91 -1.09 4.01
C CYS A 122 10.63 -2.22 4.77
N GLN A 123 11.84 -1.96 5.28
CA GLN A 123 12.60 -2.93 6.08
C GLN A 123 11.87 -3.30 7.38
N ARG A 124 11.32 -2.32 8.10
CA ARG A 124 10.53 -2.57 9.32
C ARG A 124 9.27 -3.36 9.03
N LEU A 125 8.54 -2.98 7.98
CA LEU A 125 7.28 -3.61 7.58
C LEU A 125 7.49 -5.08 7.17
N ALA A 126 8.58 -5.37 6.46
CA ALA A 126 9.00 -6.74 6.12
C ALA A 126 9.29 -7.55 7.40
N ARG A 127 10.17 -7.03 8.27
CA ARG A 127 10.63 -7.70 9.49
C ARG A 127 9.48 -8.01 10.46
N ASP A 128 8.56 -7.06 10.63
CA ASP A 128 7.54 -7.13 11.69
C ASP A 128 6.25 -7.84 11.25
N GLY A 129 6.23 -8.44 10.05
CA GLY A 129 5.17 -9.31 9.57
C GLY A 129 3.97 -8.58 8.94
N HIS A 130 4.14 -7.31 8.53
CA HIS A 130 3.08 -6.57 7.85
C HIS A 130 2.71 -7.20 6.51
N LEU A 131 3.70 -7.76 5.80
CA LEU A 131 3.48 -8.46 4.54
C LEU A 131 2.53 -9.64 4.72
N LYS A 132 2.78 -10.48 5.73
CA LYS A 132 1.91 -11.62 6.10
C LYS A 132 0.50 -11.16 6.44
N ARG A 133 0.34 -10.03 7.16
CA ARG A 133 -0.99 -9.47 7.44
C ARG A 133 -1.67 -9.01 6.15
N CYS A 134 -0.99 -8.33 5.25
CA CYS A 134 -1.56 -7.85 3.99
C CYS A 134 -1.97 -9.01 3.08
N ILE A 135 -1.16 -10.09 2.98
CA ILE A 135 -1.53 -11.32 2.27
C ILE A 135 -2.83 -11.91 2.84
N SER A 136 -2.95 -11.95 4.17
CA SER A 136 -4.14 -12.48 4.85
C SER A 136 -5.43 -11.72 4.55
N LEU A 137 -5.33 -10.49 4.01
CA LEU A 137 -6.48 -9.65 3.64
C LEU A 137 -6.93 -9.85 2.18
N VAL A 138 -6.12 -10.48 1.33
CA VAL A 138 -6.37 -10.56 -0.12
C VAL A 138 -7.70 -11.25 -0.41
N ASP A 139 -7.96 -12.41 0.21
CA ASP A 139 -9.22 -13.16 0.05
C ASP A 139 -10.45 -12.30 0.32
N GLU A 140 -10.45 -11.57 1.45
CA GLU A 140 -11.59 -10.77 1.89
C GLU A 140 -11.77 -9.53 1.02
N VAL A 141 -10.67 -8.91 0.59
CA VAL A 141 -10.70 -7.75 -0.31
C VAL A 141 -11.26 -8.15 -1.69
N CYS A 142 -10.85 -9.32 -2.21
CA CYS A 142 -11.37 -9.86 -3.47
C CYS A 142 -12.86 -10.22 -3.35
N LYS A 143 -13.28 -10.92 -2.30
CA LYS A 143 -14.69 -11.34 -2.11
C LYS A 143 -15.66 -10.19 -1.92
N ARG A 144 -15.22 -9.12 -1.26
CA ARG A 144 -16.06 -7.96 -0.93
C ARG A 144 -15.97 -6.83 -1.95
N GLU A 145 -15.18 -7.02 -3.01
CA GLU A 145 -14.95 -6.02 -4.05
C GLU A 145 -14.51 -4.67 -3.47
N SER A 146 -13.68 -4.68 -2.42
CA SER A 146 -13.19 -3.43 -1.82
C SER A 146 -12.09 -2.84 -2.70
N TRP A 147 -12.49 -2.12 -3.75
CA TRP A 147 -11.59 -1.61 -4.79
C TRP A 147 -10.49 -0.71 -4.22
N PHE A 148 -10.81 0.09 -3.19
CA PHE A 148 -9.85 0.97 -2.54
C PHE A 148 -8.71 0.18 -1.88
N LEU A 149 -9.06 -0.78 -1.01
CA LEU A 149 -8.09 -1.67 -0.37
C LEU A 149 -7.31 -2.50 -1.39
N GLY A 150 -8.03 -3.02 -2.39
CA GLY A 150 -7.46 -3.85 -3.45
C GLY A 150 -6.37 -3.12 -4.22
N SER A 151 -6.56 -1.82 -4.47
CA SER A 151 -5.61 -1.02 -5.24
C SER A 151 -4.25 -0.83 -4.56
N TYR A 152 -4.20 -0.81 -3.22
CA TYR A 152 -2.95 -0.62 -2.48
C TYR A 152 -2.14 -1.88 -2.32
N LEU A 153 -2.79 -3.05 -2.23
CA LEU A 153 -2.14 -4.30 -1.89
C LEU A 153 -1.01 -4.68 -2.88
N PRO A 154 -1.21 -4.70 -4.22
CA PRO A 154 -0.13 -5.01 -5.17
C PRO A 154 1.09 -4.09 -5.03
N VAL A 155 0.86 -2.80 -4.75
CA VAL A 155 1.94 -1.83 -4.58
C VAL A 155 2.71 -2.09 -3.30
N ILE A 156 2.02 -2.35 -2.19
CA ILE A 156 2.65 -2.73 -0.91
C ILE A 156 3.54 -3.95 -1.12
N PHE A 157 3.04 -4.97 -1.82
CA PHE A 157 3.81 -6.17 -2.12
C PHE A 157 5.05 -5.88 -2.96
N GLY A 158 4.89 -5.13 -4.06
CA GLY A 158 6.00 -4.76 -4.93
C GLY A 158 7.07 -3.88 -4.25
N ARG A 159 6.71 -3.12 -3.21
CA ARG A 159 7.67 -2.29 -2.44
C ARG A 159 8.36 -3.05 -1.31
N ILE A 160 7.66 -3.95 -0.62
CA ILE A 160 8.22 -4.69 0.53
C ILE A 160 9.01 -5.92 0.09
N ASP A 161 8.48 -6.71 -0.85
CA ASP A 161 9.17 -7.88 -1.44
C ASP A 161 9.14 -7.80 -2.97
N PRO A 162 10.04 -6.99 -3.57
CA PRO A 162 10.13 -6.86 -5.02
C PRO A 162 10.58 -8.16 -5.71
N SER A 163 11.11 -9.14 -4.96
CA SER A 163 11.57 -10.40 -5.51
C SER A 163 10.44 -11.41 -5.74
N GLY A 164 9.30 -11.22 -5.07
CA GLY A 164 8.17 -12.14 -5.15
C GLY A 164 8.39 -13.51 -4.52
N LYS A 165 9.52 -13.73 -3.83
CA LYS A 165 9.93 -15.06 -3.33
C LYS A 165 9.09 -15.52 -2.15
N ASP A 166 8.70 -14.59 -1.28
CA ASP A 166 7.94 -14.89 -0.06
C ASP A 166 6.43 -14.64 -0.25
N LEU A 167 6.06 -14.17 -1.44
CA LEU A 167 4.69 -13.97 -1.84
C LEU A 167 4.16 -15.31 -2.37
N PRO A 168 2.93 -15.71 -1.99
CA PRO A 168 2.30 -16.92 -2.53
C PRO A 168 1.83 -16.68 -3.97
N PHE A 169 2.65 -16.02 -4.77
CA PHE A 169 2.38 -15.72 -6.16
C PHE A 169 2.42 -17.01 -6.96
N SER A 170 1.37 -17.20 -7.73
CA SER A 170 1.39 -18.11 -8.86
C SER A 170 0.60 -17.46 -9.97
N PRO A 171 1.10 -17.42 -11.21
CA PRO A 171 0.33 -16.98 -12.37
C PRO A 171 -1.02 -17.72 -12.51
N ALA A 172 -1.16 -18.90 -11.91
CA ALA A 172 -2.38 -19.69 -11.86
C ALA A 172 -3.41 -19.24 -10.81
N GLN A 173 -3.11 -18.23 -9.98
CA GLN A 173 -4.03 -17.74 -8.96
C GLN A 173 -4.88 -16.56 -9.48
N ASP A 174 -6.15 -16.85 -9.77
CA ASP A 174 -7.14 -15.88 -10.26
C ASP A 174 -7.26 -14.62 -9.41
N MET A 175 -7.09 -14.76 -8.09
CA MET A 175 -7.19 -13.65 -7.15
C MET A 175 -6.13 -12.58 -7.38
N TRP A 176 -4.89 -12.95 -7.67
CA TRP A 176 -3.82 -11.98 -7.93
C TRP A 176 -4.05 -11.23 -9.24
N ARG A 177 -4.52 -11.95 -10.26
CA ARG A 177 -4.91 -11.38 -11.54
C ARG A 177 -6.07 -10.40 -11.39
N LEU A 178 -7.05 -10.75 -10.58
CA LEU A 178 -8.16 -9.88 -10.21
C LEU A 178 -7.66 -8.63 -9.47
N LEU A 179 -6.78 -8.80 -8.49
CA LEU A 179 -6.22 -7.71 -7.70
C LEU A 179 -5.44 -6.73 -8.57
N ILE A 180 -4.50 -7.22 -9.40
CA ILE A 180 -3.71 -6.41 -10.33
C ILE A 180 -4.60 -5.72 -11.36
N GLY A 181 -5.53 -6.45 -11.97
CA GLY A 181 -6.47 -5.89 -12.94
C GLY A 181 -7.32 -4.77 -12.35
N ASN A 182 -7.79 -4.93 -11.11
CA ASN A 182 -8.53 -3.91 -10.39
C ASN A 182 -7.67 -2.69 -10.05
N THR A 183 -6.40 -2.90 -9.66
CA THR A 183 -5.47 -1.80 -9.40
C THR A 183 -5.20 -0.97 -10.64
N TRP A 184 -4.90 -1.60 -11.78
CA TRP A 184 -4.70 -0.89 -13.05
C TRP A 184 -5.96 -0.16 -13.51
N ASN A 185 -7.13 -0.79 -13.33
CA ASN A 185 -8.41 -0.13 -13.60
C ASN A 185 -8.62 1.11 -12.70
N HIS A 186 -8.32 1.01 -11.40
CA HIS A 186 -8.42 2.17 -10.50
C HIS A 186 -7.46 3.29 -10.93
N TYR A 187 -6.23 2.91 -11.30
CA TYR A 187 -5.19 3.86 -11.68
C TYR A 187 -5.50 4.55 -13.01
N SER A 188 -6.13 3.87 -13.97
CA SER A 188 -6.52 4.49 -15.25
C SER A 188 -7.53 5.64 -15.07
N HIS A 189 -8.32 5.62 -14.00
CA HIS A 189 -9.26 6.70 -13.65
C HIS A 189 -8.65 7.78 -12.75
N ARG A 190 -7.43 7.58 -12.23
CA ARG A 190 -6.83 8.39 -11.14
C ARG A 190 -5.37 8.81 -11.38
N VAL A 191 -4.82 8.66 -12.59
CA VAL A 191 -3.41 8.94 -12.98
C VAL A 191 -2.87 10.31 -12.51
N MET A 192 -3.74 11.24 -12.13
CA MET A 192 -3.37 12.60 -11.78
C MET A 192 -2.87 12.78 -10.33
N GLU A 193 -3.12 11.87 -9.40
CA GLU A 193 -2.72 12.03 -7.99
C GLU A 193 -1.25 11.61 -7.76
N HIS A 194 -0.52 12.37 -6.93
CA HIS A 194 0.93 12.21 -6.72
C HIS A 194 1.31 10.83 -6.15
N ASP A 195 0.52 10.34 -5.20
CA ASP A 195 0.76 9.05 -4.54
C ASP A 195 0.71 7.87 -5.53
N TYR A 196 -0.15 7.94 -6.55
CA TYR A 196 -0.25 6.92 -7.58
C TYR A 196 0.94 6.94 -8.54
N ILE A 197 1.45 8.13 -8.89
CA ILE A 197 2.65 8.25 -9.74
C ILE A 197 3.84 7.59 -9.05
N ASN A 198 4.06 7.89 -7.77
CA ASN A 198 5.13 7.28 -6.98
C ASN A 198 4.94 5.76 -6.78
N ALA A 199 3.71 5.25 -6.93
CA ALA A 199 3.40 3.83 -6.83
C ALA A 199 3.62 3.04 -8.14
N MET A 200 3.71 3.72 -9.29
CA MET A 200 3.76 3.05 -10.61
C MET A 200 4.91 2.05 -10.75
N PRO A 201 6.17 2.35 -10.38
CA PRO A 201 7.27 1.40 -10.57
C PRO A 201 7.04 0.09 -9.80
N ALA A 202 6.51 0.18 -8.58
CA ALA A 202 6.20 -0.98 -7.77
C ALA A 202 5.00 -1.77 -8.29
N LEU A 203 3.96 -1.09 -8.80
CA LEU A 203 2.84 -1.76 -9.46
C LEU A 203 3.30 -2.52 -10.71
N VAL A 204 4.17 -1.91 -11.52
CA VAL A 204 4.77 -2.54 -12.70
C VAL A 204 5.57 -3.79 -12.30
N ALA A 205 6.42 -3.69 -11.27
CA ALA A 205 7.17 -4.83 -10.77
C ALA A 205 6.25 -5.96 -10.29
N ALA A 206 5.24 -5.64 -9.47
CA ALA A 206 4.24 -6.60 -9.01
C ALA A 206 3.47 -7.25 -10.16
N THR A 207 3.16 -6.48 -11.20
CA THR A 207 2.48 -6.97 -12.41
C THR A 207 3.34 -8.00 -13.13
N ARG A 208 4.63 -7.69 -13.35
CA ARG A 208 5.61 -8.60 -13.99
C ARG A 208 5.82 -9.90 -13.22
N LEU A 209 5.80 -9.87 -11.89
CA LEU A 209 5.91 -11.10 -11.07
C LEU A 209 4.75 -12.08 -11.29
N ASN A 210 3.62 -11.63 -11.85
CA ASN A 210 2.41 -12.43 -12.01
C ASN A 210 2.22 -13.03 -13.40
N PHE A 211 3.18 -12.84 -14.33
CA PHE A 211 3.17 -13.56 -15.61
C PHE A 211 4.58 -13.97 -16.03
N PRO A 212 4.78 -15.21 -16.53
CA PRO A 212 6.06 -15.63 -17.07
C PRO A 212 6.31 -14.94 -18.42
N ASP A 213 7.58 -14.84 -18.82
CA ASP A 213 8.02 -14.25 -20.09
C ASP A 213 7.34 -14.86 -21.34
N SER A 214 6.76 -16.06 -21.20
CA SER A 214 6.06 -16.79 -22.27
C SER A 214 4.53 -16.67 -22.26
N GLY A 215 3.92 -16.03 -21.26
CA GLY A 215 2.45 -15.92 -21.14
C GLY A 215 1.71 -17.24 -20.88
N ASN A 216 2.43 -18.36 -20.72
CA ASN A 216 1.84 -19.68 -20.50
C ASN A 216 0.97 -19.70 -19.24
N GLY A 217 -0.30 -20.10 -19.40
CA GLY A 217 -1.26 -20.23 -18.30
C GLY A 217 -2.11 -18.99 -18.02
N VAL A 218 -1.90 -17.89 -18.76
CA VAL A 218 -2.72 -16.68 -18.62
C VAL A 218 -3.75 -16.59 -19.77
N PRO A 219 -5.06 -16.43 -19.48
CA PRO A 219 -6.09 -16.20 -20.49
C PRO A 219 -5.81 -14.95 -21.30
N ARG A 220 -5.91 -15.08 -22.63
CA ARG A 220 -5.70 -13.99 -23.58
C ARG A 220 -6.60 -12.78 -23.30
N GLU A 221 -7.87 -13.02 -23.01
CA GLU A 221 -8.86 -11.96 -22.73
C GLU A 221 -8.42 -11.07 -21.56
N TRP A 222 -7.87 -11.67 -20.50
CA TRP A 222 -7.36 -10.92 -19.35
C TRP A 222 -6.12 -10.10 -19.71
N LEU A 223 -5.20 -10.63 -20.53
CA LEU A 223 -4.03 -9.87 -21.00
C LEU A 223 -4.44 -8.68 -21.88
N THR A 224 -5.42 -8.87 -22.75
CA THR A 224 -5.97 -7.80 -23.61
C THR A 224 -6.66 -6.71 -22.79
N ASP A 225 -7.42 -7.07 -21.76
CA ASP A 225 -8.01 -6.10 -20.83
C ASP A 225 -6.94 -5.36 -20.01
N LEU A 226 -5.91 -6.08 -19.54
CA LEU A 226 -4.80 -5.48 -18.78
C LEU A 226 -4.00 -4.48 -19.62
N ILE A 227 -3.63 -4.85 -20.86
CA ILE A 227 -2.84 -3.95 -21.73
C ILE A 227 -3.61 -2.67 -22.05
N GLU A 228 -4.94 -2.75 -22.22
CA GLU A 228 -5.78 -1.57 -22.43
C GLU A 228 -5.71 -0.63 -21.22
N LYS A 229 -5.83 -1.15 -19.99
CA LYS A 229 -5.73 -0.36 -18.76
C LYS A 229 -4.35 0.26 -18.58
N VAL A 230 -3.29 -0.50 -18.84
CA VAL A 230 -1.89 -0.01 -18.81
C VAL A 230 -1.70 1.11 -19.85
N HIS A 231 -2.26 0.95 -21.04
CA HIS A 231 -2.21 1.96 -22.10
C HIS A 231 -2.95 3.25 -21.70
N GLN A 232 -4.14 3.15 -21.10
CA GLN A 232 -4.87 4.31 -20.58
C GLN A 232 -4.04 5.08 -19.53
N VAL A 233 -3.35 4.37 -18.62
CA VAL A 233 -2.44 4.99 -17.66
C VAL A 233 -1.26 5.67 -18.36
N LEU A 234 -0.65 5.01 -19.34
CA LEU A 234 0.45 5.56 -20.13
C LEU A 234 0.06 6.87 -20.83
N VAL A 235 -1.09 6.89 -21.50
CA VAL A 235 -1.64 8.10 -22.14
C VAL A 235 -1.89 9.20 -21.11
N GLY A 236 -2.45 8.86 -19.95
CA GLY A 236 -2.67 9.82 -18.86
C GLY A 236 -1.37 10.47 -18.36
N LEU A 237 -0.29 9.68 -18.24
CA LEU A 237 1.03 10.18 -17.85
C LEU A 237 1.62 11.11 -18.93
N LEU A 238 1.53 10.73 -20.20
CA LEU A 238 2.01 11.56 -21.33
C LEU A 238 1.27 12.90 -21.44
N VAL A 239 -0.04 12.91 -21.22
CA VAL A 239 -0.85 14.15 -21.19
C VAL A 239 -0.43 15.03 -20.02
N LYS A 240 -0.17 14.45 -18.86
CA LYS A 240 0.28 15.19 -17.68
C LYS A 240 1.67 15.82 -17.90
N ASP A 241 2.59 15.05 -18.48
CA ASP A 241 3.93 15.52 -18.83
C ASP A 241 3.87 16.67 -19.86
N SER A 242 3.04 16.53 -20.89
CA SER A 242 2.83 17.58 -21.91
C SER A 242 2.20 18.86 -21.37
N ASN A 243 1.36 18.75 -20.33
CA ASN A 243 0.68 19.89 -19.70
C ASN A 243 1.50 20.52 -18.57
N ALA A 244 2.60 19.91 -18.13
CA ALA A 244 3.49 20.49 -17.15
C ALA A 244 4.20 21.70 -17.77
N THR A 245 3.78 22.92 -17.41
CA THR A 245 4.48 24.15 -17.80
C THR A 245 5.97 24.03 -17.44
N PRO A 246 6.90 24.49 -18.31
CA PRO A 246 8.35 24.37 -18.11
C PRO A 246 8.92 25.32 -17.04
N VAL A 247 8.22 25.49 -15.91
CA VAL A 247 8.58 26.38 -14.81
C VAL A 247 8.67 25.59 -13.51
N ARG A 248 9.86 25.02 -13.24
CA ARG A 248 10.44 24.95 -11.89
C ARG A 248 11.90 24.49 -11.95
N ASN A 249 12.82 25.44 -11.95
CA ASN A 249 14.18 25.31 -11.41
C ASN A 249 15.03 24.09 -11.86
N GLY A 250 14.97 23.69 -13.13
CA GLY A 250 15.97 22.79 -13.73
C GLY A 250 16.14 21.42 -13.07
N LYS A 251 15.20 20.97 -12.23
CA LYS A 251 15.16 19.60 -11.72
C LYS A 251 14.04 18.85 -12.45
N PRO A 252 14.35 17.82 -13.24
CA PRO A 252 13.31 16.94 -13.77
C PRO A 252 12.49 16.37 -12.61
N ASP A 253 11.18 16.23 -12.80
CA ASP A 253 10.32 15.53 -11.85
C ASP A 253 10.62 14.04 -11.97
N SER A 254 11.73 13.62 -11.34
CA SER A 254 12.31 12.29 -11.51
C SER A 254 11.33 11.15 -11.19
N LEU A 255 10.28 11.44 -10.42
CA LEU A 255 9.20 10.50 -10.13
C LEU A 255 8.27 10.30 -11.32
N ALA A 256 7.88 11.37 -12.02
CA ALA A 256 7.05 11.28 -13.21
C ALA A 256 7.78 10.55 -14.34
N ASP A 257 9.07 10.87 -14.54
CA ASP A 257 9.91 10.21 -15.53
C ASP A 257 10.08 8.71 -15.24
N ALA A 258 10.33 8.35 -13.96
CA ALA A 258 10.45 6.96 -13.55
C ALA A 258 9.14 6.19 -13.72
N ALA A 259 8.00 6.81 -13.40
CA ALA A 259 6.67 6.24 -13.60
C ALA A 259 6.40 6.02 -15.10
N LEU A 260 6.62 7.04 -15.92
CA LEU A 260 6.42 6.97 -17.37
C LEU A 260 7.27 5.86 -18.00
N SER A 261 8.57 5.84 -17.70
CA SER A 261 9.50 4.82 -18.18
C SER A 261 9.07 3.40 -17.77
N SER A 262 8.65 3.23 -16.50
CA SER A 262 8.21 1.92 -15.99
C SER A 262 6.94 1.42 -16.69
N VAL A 263 5.92 2.29 -16.82
CA VAL A 263 4.64 1.94 -17.46
C VAL A 263 4.82 1.68 -18.95
N GLN A 264 5.65 2.49 -19.63
CA GLN A 264 5.99 2.26 -21.04
C GLN A 264 6.68 0.92 -21.24
N GLY A 265 7.64 0.57 -20.38
CA GLY A 265 8.29 -0.75 -20.43
C GLY A 265 7.29 -1.89 -20.27
N LEU A 266 6.36 -1.79 -19.31
CA LEU A 266 5.32 -2.80 -19.13
C LEU A 266 4.41 -2.94 -20.35
N TYR A 267 4.00 -1.82 -20.95
CA TYR A 267 3.17 -1.82 -22.16
C TYR A 267 3.84 -2.55 -23.33
N VAL A 268 5.14 -2.33 -23.53
CA VAL A 268 5.92 -3.04 -24.56
C VAL A 268 5.98 -4.54 -24.27
N ASP A 269 6.24 -4.93 -23.01
CA ASP A 269 6.30 -6.33 -22.60
C ASP A 269 4.96 -7.04 -22.88
N LEU A 270 3.84 -6.44 -22.47
CA LEU A 270 2.50 -6.98 -22.69
C LEU A 270 2.14 -7.07 -24.19
N SER A 271 2.51 -6.05 -24.98
CA SER A 271 2.29 -6.05 -26.43
C SER A 271 2.98 -7.25 -27.07
N ARG A 272 4.25 -7.48 -26.72
CA ARG A 272 5.04 -8.60 -27.24
C ARG A 272 4.44 -9.96 -26.88
N ILE A 273 3.96 -10.12 -25.65
CA ILE A 273 3.32 -11.38 -25.20
C ILE A 273 2.06 -11.65 -26.03
N ILE A 274 1.21 -10.65 -26.22
CA ILE A 274 -0.02 -10.80 -27.02
C ILE A 274 0.30 -11.13 -28.48
N GLU A 275 1.33 -10.50 -29.06
CA GLU A 275 1.80 -10.83 -30.40
C GLU A 275 2.28 -12.28 -30.51
N LEU A 276 3.09 -12.76 -29.56
CA LEU A 276 3.54 -14.15 -29.53
C LEU A 276 2.37 -15.14 -29.46
N MET A 277 1.35 -14.83 -28.65
CA MET A 277 0.12 -15.64 -28.56
C MET A 277 -0.70 -15.65 -29.86
N ASN A 278 -0.51 -14.68 -30.76
CA ASN A 278 -1.17 -14.66 -32.07
C ASN A 278 -0.43 -15.52 -33.12
N THR A 279 0.83 -15.87 -32.85
CA THR A 279 1.70 -16.61 -33.78
C THR A 279 1.78 -18.12 -33.50
N LEU A 280 1.24 -18.56 -32.36
CA LEU A 280 1.14 -19.96 -31.92
C LEU A 280 -0.26 -20.53 -32.17
#